data_AF-S9PIQ7-F1
#
_entry.id   AF-S9PIQ7-F1
#
_cell.length_a   1.000
_cell.length_b   1.000
_cell.length_c   1.000
_cell.angle_alpha   90.00
_cell.angle_beta   90.00
_cell.angle_gamma   90.00
#
_symmetry.space_group_name_H-M   'P 1'
#
loop_
_entity.id
_entity.type
_entity.pdbx_description
1 polymer ?
#
loop_
_entity_poly.entity_id
_entity_poly.type
_entity_poly.pdbx_seq_one_letter_code
_entity_poly.pdbx_strand_id
1 'polypeptide(L)'
;MPAPSPATVHATITMRDPAALEVSYEIPPSCTALTFRDDGVRPNAGRDDVGLRSDWSAADDCTGFDGRQLRRKNASCSTLRLRVPATRRNKDRTYPWAYPVEKGLYVHTSSYALTDACGAVDWKFVVPGGTVVVDGVTTAESGARTAAAGGGDAMPTVLIQQAFRPGATSRVHASSNFSRQTLAYLDATLDSIEGELRKELPGLPFSIPFIVASPSDPHNYWGDVANRTVMRLSFPPTPGREQEELLHTFVAHEMAHLTQPQDWNDSWKEDEATVGEGGAEFLRAVTAARLGWLDHDGFKGELEKAVNGCVLAANGKSWKALPRRGWGRMPYDCGLAFYAIGLSSDVPRSSLLRLRDYNRKGKQGERTDFARELECGAAQDCQPRWLPRLAGTETLENVLRDYARQPGSLLRVTSEWSPAMVKPMAFRHIEQLMRADCNGAVSMYQEAAAARIAPGPKCGVLRADMVVVRAEALPLFEDAGAVKASVKACQEKGKTVLGLQDGSSATLACGQSVSLPAQFFGVDPERAQALLK
;
A
#
# COMPACT_ATOMS: atom_id res chain seq x y z
N MET A 1 -16.67 -47.37 -16.27
CA MET A 1 -16.78 -46.87 -14.88
C MET A 1 -16.67 -45.37 -14.93
N PRO A 2 -17.54 -44.60 -14.26
CA PRO A 2 -17.38 -43.15 -14.17
C PRO A 2 -16.06 -42.83 -13.47
N ALA A 3 -15.33 -41.82 -13.95
CA ALA A 3 -14.14 -41.33 -13.25
C ALA A 3 -14.57 -40.85 -11.84
N PRO A 4 -13.80 -41.15 -10.78
CA PRO A 4 -14.10 -40.63 -9.45
C PRO A 4 -14.14 -39.10 -9.52
N SER A 5 -15.20 -38.50 -8.97
CA SER A 5 -15.29 -37.06 -8.83
C SER A 5 -14.04 -36.56 -8.10
N PRO A 6 -13.42 -35.45 -8.56
CA PRO A 6 -12.25 -34.90 -7.89
C PRO A 6 -12.60 -34.62 -6.43
N ALA A 7 -11.71 -35.04 -5.53
CA ALA A 7 -11.89 -34.80 -4.10
C ALA A 7 -12.00 -33.28 -3.85
N THR A 8 -12.89 -32.89 -2.94
CA THR A 8 -13.15 -31.48 -2.59
C THR A 8 -12.96 -31.31 -1.08
N VAL A 9 -12.35 -30.20 -0.69
CA VAL A 9 -12.23 -29.76 0.70
C VAL A 9 -13.30 -28.71 0.95
N HIS A 10 -14.08 -28.85 2.03
CA HIS A 10 -15.05 -27.83 2.42
C HIS A 10 -14.49 -26.99 3.57
N ALA A 11 -14.13 -25.74 3.28
CA ALA A 11 -13.67 -24.77 4.25
C ALA A 11 -14.86 -23.92 4.77
N THR A 12 -15.02 -23.83 6.08
CA THR A 12 -16.01 -22.93 6.71
C THR A 12 -15.30 -21.94 7.63
N ILE A 13 -15.51 -20.64 7.42
CA ILE A 13 -15.11 -19.58 8.34
C ILE A 13 -16.34 -19.13 9.13
N THR A 14 -16.32 -19.32 10.44
CA THR A 14 -17.41 -18.94 11.34
C THR A 14 -16.95 -17.86 12.31
N MET A 15 -17.74 -16.80 12.43
CA MET A 15 -17.58 -15.81 13.51
C MET A 15 -18.76 -15.93 14.48
N ARG A 16 -18.47 -16.36 15.72
CA ARG A 16 -19.47 -16.38 16.82
C ARG A 16 -19.35 -15.16 17.72
N ASP A 17 -18.13 -14.65 17.87
CA ASP A 17 -17.78 -13.43 18.60
C ASP A 17 -16.72 -12.65 17.80
N PRO A 18 -16.59 -11.33 17.99
CA PRO A 18 -15.67 -10.51 17.18
C PRO A 18 -14.20 -10.60 17.64
N ALA A 19 -13.87 -11.41 18.65
CA ALA A 19 -12.50 -11.58 19.12
C ALA A 19 -11.74 -12.70 18.40
N ALA A 20 -12.44 -13.61 17.69
CA ALA A 20 -11.79 -14.66 16.92
C ALA A 20 -12.71 -15.27 15.84
N LEU A 21 -12.08 -15.93 14.87
CA LEU A 21 -12.72 -16.84 13.91
C LEU A 21 -12.49 -18.28 14.32
N GLU A 22 -13.47 -19.14 14.04
CA GLU A 22 -13.28 -20.58 13.90
C GLU A 22 -13.20 -20.90 12.41
N VAL A 23 -12.11 -21.55 11.98
CA VAL A 23 -11.94 -22.00 10.60
C VAL A 23 -11.87 -23.50 10.59
N SER A 24 -12.79 -24.15 9.89
CA SER A 24 -12.86 -25.61 9.80
C SER A 24 -12.67 -26.09 8.37
N TYR A 25 -11.90 -27.15 8.18
CA TYR A 25 -11.70 -27.82 6.90
C TYR A 25 -12.20 -29.26 7.01
N GLU A 26 -13.28 -29.58 6.31
CA GLU A 26 -13.70 -30.96 6.08
C GLU A 26 -12.86 -31.54 4.94
N ILE A 27 -12.11 -32.61 5.24
CA ILE A 27 -11.10 -33.16 4.35
C ILE A 27 -11.44 -34.59 3.92
N PRO A 28 -11.10 -34.99 2.67
CA PRO A 28 -11.30 -36.35 2.20
C PRO A 28 -10.60 -37.40 3.08
N PRO A 29 -11.11 -38.64 3.18
CA PRO A 29 -10.47 -39.70 3.96
C PRO A 29 -9.01 -39.97 3.56
N SER A 30 -8.66 -39.78 2.28
CA SER A 30 -7.30 -39.93 1.76
C SER A 30 -6.34 -38.80 2.13
N CYS A 31 -6.87 -37.62 2.51
CA CYS A 31 -6.06 -36.47 2.89
C CYS A 31 -5.67 -36.57 4.37
N THR A 32 -4.37 -36.51 4.68
CA THR A 32 -3.87 -36.53 6.07
C THR A 32 -3.36 -35.18 6.54
N ALA A 33 -3.09 -34.25 5.61
CA ALA A 33 -2.61 -32.92 5.94
C ALA A 33 -2.94 -31.90 4.85
N LEU A 34 -3.15 -30.65 5.26
CA LEU A 34 -3.40 -29.49 4.40
C LEU A 34 -2.29 -28.47 4.58
N THR A 35 -1.62 -28.11 3.49
CA THR A 35 -0.55 -27.10 3.51
C THR A 35 -1.12 -25.75 3.08
N PHE A 36 -0.85 -24.70 3.84
CA PHE A 36 -1.23 -23.34 3.45
C PHE A 36 -0.38 -22.85 2.27
N ARG A 37 -0.99 -22.05 1.39
CA ARG A 37 -0.23 -21.25 0.43
C ARG A 37 0.35 -20.05 1.15
N ASP A 38 1.60 -19.73 0.84
CA ASP A 38 2.30 -18.52 1.28
C ASP A 38 2.66 -17.63 0.08
N ASP A 39 1.97 -17.82 -1.06
CA ASP A 39 2.18 -17.02 -2.26
C ASP A 39 1.97 -15.54 -1.95
N GLY A 40 2.95 -14.70 -2.30
CA GLY A 40 2.92 -13.26 -2.03
C GLY A 40 3.27 -12.87 -0.58
N VAL A 41 3.37 -13.81 0.36
CA VAL A 41 3.85 -13.55 1.72
C VAL A 41 5.38 -13.52 1.69
N ARG A 42 5.98 -12.40 2.09
CA ARG A 42 7.43 -12.21 2.00
C ARG A 42 8.19 -13.29 2.80
N PRO A 43 9.01 -14.15 2.17
CA PRO A 43 9.61 -15.28 2.87
C PRO A 43 10.66 -14.93 3.93
N ASN A 44 11.19 -13.70 3.97
CA ASN A 44 12.34 -13.33 4.82
C ASN A 44 12.44 -11.81 5.00
N ALA A 45 11.73 -11.23 5.96
CA ALA A 45 11.84 -9.81 6.32
C ALA A 45 12.47 -9.59 7.71
N GLY A 46 13.63 -10.20 8.00
CA GLY A 46 14.36 -9.91 9.24
C GLY A 46 13.67 -10.40 10.52
N ARG A 47 14.26 -10.09 11.68
CA ARG A 47 14.04 -10.74 13.01
C ARG A 47 12.63 -10.65 13.61
N ASP A 48 11.70 -9.96 12.96
CA ASP A 48 10.29 -9.85 13.39
C ASP A 48 9.36 -10.84 12.66
N ASP A 49 9.92 -11.95 12.13
CA ASP A 49 9.18 -13.08 11.53
C ASP A 49 8.41 -13.89 12.59
N VAL A 50 7.59 -13.20 13.36
CA VAL A 50 6.39 -13.77 13.92
C VAL A 50 5.53 -14.12 12.70
N GLY A 51 5.63 -15.40 12.29
CA GLY A 51 4.99 -15.93 11.08
C GLY A 51 3.53 -15.50 10.98
N LEU A 52 2.99 -15.38 9.76
CA LEU A 52 1.61 -14.90 9.49
C LEU A 52 0.57 -15.50 10.46
N ARG A 53 0.77 -16.76 10.83
CA ARG A 53 -0.16 -17.59 11.60
C ARG A 53 0.37 -17.97 12.99
N SER A 54 1.33 -17.22 13.51
CA SER A 54 2.03 -17.48 14.79
C SER A 54 1.14 -17.57 16.04
N ASP A 55 0.00 -16.89 16.00
CA ASP A 55 -0.97 -16.74 17.09
C ASP A 55 -2.22 -17.59 16.85
N TRP A 56 -2.23 -18.39 15.79
CA TRP A 56 -3.31 -19.31 15.48
C TRP A 56 -3.10 -20.60 16.28
N SER A 57 -4.20 -21.28 16.60
CA SER A 57 -4.15 -22.52 17.39
C SER A 57 -5.15 -23.54 16.87
N ALA A 58 -4.88 -24.82 17.10
CA ALA A 58 -5.87 -25.87 16.90
C ALA A 58 -7.05 -25.63 17.84
N ALA A 59 -8.28 -25.72 17.32
CA ALA A 59 -9.51 -25.54 18.09
C ALA A 59 -10.08 -26.87 18.62
N ASP A 60 -9.46 -28.00 18.29
CA ASP A 60 -9.89 -29.34 18.70
C ASP A 60 -8.70 -30.32 18.83
N ASP A 61 -9.00 -31.52 19.34
CA ASP A 61 -8.02 -32.60 19.48
C ASP A 61 -7.77 -33.37 18.16
N CYS A 62 -8.52 -33.05 17.10
CA CYS A 62 -8.35 -33.64 15.78
C CYS A 62 -7.22 -32.98 14.98
N THR A 63 -6.90 -31.73 15.31
CA THR A 63 -6.00 -30.88 14.53
C THR A 63 -4.62 -30.74 15.16
N GLY A 64 -3.59 -31.09 14.40
CA GLY A 64 -2.22 -30.61 14.62
C GLY A 64 -1.97 -29.38 13.76
N PHE A 65 -1.32 -28.36 14.31
CA PHE A 65 -1.01 -27.12 13.59
C PHE A 65 0.38 -26.62 13.97
N ASP A 66 1.19 -26.27 12.97
CA ASP A 66 2.59 -25.83 13.13
C ASP A 66 2.87 -24.44 12.51
N GLY A 67 1.83 -23.68 12.15
CA GLY A 67 1.97 -22.40 11.45
C GLY A 67 1.96 -22.50 9.93
N ARG A 68 2.25 -23.67 9.36
CA ARG A 68 2.34 -23.90 7.91
C ARG A 68 1.39 -24.99 7.40
N GLN A 69 1.06 -25.95 8.25
CA GLN A 69 0.27 -27.10 7.88
C GLN A 69 -0.76 -27.47 8.96
N LEU A 70 -1.92 -27.94 8.52
CA LEU A 70 -2.87 -28.67 9.36
C LEU A 70 -2.67 -30.16 9.17
N ARG A 71 -2.55 -30.91 10.26
CA ARG A 71 -2.37 -32.37 10.23
C ARG A 71 -3.52 -33.05 10.96
N ARG A 72 -4.05 -34.10 10.34
CA ARG A 72 -4.99 -35.01 10.97
C ARG A 72 -4.24 -35.82 12.04
N LYS A 73 -4.65 -35.68 13.31
CA LYS A 73 -4.06 -36.45 14.43
C LYS A 73 -4.55 -37.91 14.49
N ASN A 74 -5.79 -38.17 14.07
CA ASN A 74 -6.40 -39.51 14.07
C ASN A 74 -7.19 -39.74 12.77
N ALA A 75 -7.12 -40.95 12.20
CA ALA A 75 -7.84 -41.36 10.99
C ALA A 75 -9.37 -41.14 11.05
N SER A 76 -9.98 -41.14 12.25
CA SER A 76 -11.41 -40.86 12.43
C SER A 76 -11.79 -39.38 12.28
N CYS A 77 -10.81 -38.47 12.26
CA CYS A 77 -11.06 -37.03 12.15
C CYS A 77 -11.28 -36.63 10.69
N SER A 78 -12.53 -36.31 10.34
CA SER A 78 -12.89 -35.76 9.02
C SER A 78 -12.79 -34.24 8.95
N THR A 79 -12.78 -33.54 10.08
CA THR A 79 -12.70 -32.08 10.16
C THR A 79 -11.47 -31.64 10.95
N LEU A 80 -10.74 -30.67 10.41
CA LEU A 80 -9.64 -29.98 11.10
C LEU A 80 -10.08 -28.55 11.43
N ARG A 81 -9.92 -28.09 12.67
CA ARG A 81 -10.38 -26.78 13.14
C ARG A 81 -9.27 -25.93 13.71
N LEU A 82 -9.30 -24.66 13.36
CA LEU A 82 -8.42 -23.60 13.86
C LEU A 82 -9.21 -22.53 14.59
N ARG A 83 -8.61 -21.98 15.63
CA ARG A 83 -8.99 -20.70 16.22
C ARG A 83 -8.01 -19.65 15.74
N VAL A 84 -8.54 -18.60 15.13
CA VAL A 84 -7.76 -17.49 14.57
C VAL A 84 -8.16 -16.19 15.28
N PRO A 85 -7.28 -15.61 16.11
CA PRO A 85 -7.61 -14.42 16.87
C PRO A 85 -7.77 -13.20 15.95
N ALA A 86 -8.67 -12.30 16.34
CA ALA A 86 -8.77 -10.99 15.73
C ALA A 86 -7.50 -10.17 15.99
N THR A 87 -7.02 -9.45 14.99
CA THR A 87 -5.80 -8.65 15.12
C THR A 87 -5.81 -7.44 14.20
N ARG A 88 -5.26 -6.32 14.69
CA ARG A 88 -5.01 -5.12 13.88
C ARG A 88 -3.64 -5.15 13.18
N ARG A 89 -2.92 -6.28 13.28
CA ARG A 89 -1.62 -6.44 12.64
C ARG A 89 -1.78 -6.35 11.12
N ASN A 90 -1.18 -5.32 10.52
CA ASN A 90 -1.05 -5.18 9.08
C ASN A 90 0.36 -5.61 8.67
N LYS A 91 0.48 -6.36 7.57
CA LYS A 91 1.74 -6.67 6.91
C LYS A 91 1.71 -6.07 5.52
N ASP A 92 2.80 -5.42 5.09
CA ASP A 92 2.91 -4.83 3.77
C ASP A 92 2.52 -5.86 2.68
N ARG A 93 1.62 -5.46 1.77
CA ARG A 93 1.08 -6.28 0.66
C ARG A 93 0.48 -7.63 1.05
N THR A 94 0.11 -7.80 2.31
CA THR A 94 -0.60 -8.98 2.80
C THR A 94 -1.93 -8.53 3.36
N TYR A 95 -3.03 -9.00 2.79
CA TYR A 95 -4.35 -8.74 3.35
C TYR A 95 -4.44 -9.30 4.78
N PRO A 96 -5.09 -8.59 5.71
CA PRO A 96 -5.26 -9.08 7.06
C PRO A 96 -6.17 -10.31 7.08
N TRP A 97 -5.92 -11.22 8.01
CA TRP A 97 -6.65 -12.48 8.11
C TRP A 97 -7.94 -12.35 8.92
N ALA A 98 -7.92 -11.64 10.05
CA ALA A 98 -9.09 -11.42 10.90
C ALA A 98 -9.05 -10.00 11.51
N TYR A 99 -9.28 -8.99 10.68
CA TYR A 99 -9.19 -7.59 11.10
C TYR A 99 -10.46 -7.13 11.82
N PRO A 100 -10.39 -6.62 13.06
CA PRO A 100 -11.56 -6.17 13.79
C PRO A 100 -12.21 -4.94 13.14
N VAL A 101 -13.51 -5.04 12.87
CA VAL A 101 -14.38 -3.95 12.43
C VAL A 101 -15.55 -3.80 13.40
N GLU A 102 -16.45 -2.85 13.17
CA GLU A 102 -17.62 -2.65 14.03
C GLU A 102 -18.45 -3.94 14.16
N LYS A 103 -18.47 -4.49 15.38
CA LYS A 103 -19.20 -5.74 15.73
C LYS A 103 -18.91 -6.91 14.78
N GLY A 104 -17.70 -6.98 14.24
CA GLY A 104 -17.39 -7.91 13.18
C GLY A 104 -15.92 -8.04 12.84
N LEU A 105 -15.65 -8.81 11.78
CA LEU A 105 -14.31 -9.08 11.26
C LEU A 105 -14.28 -8.92 9.74
N TYR A 106 -13.30 -8.20 9.23
CA TYR A 106 -12.87 -8.26 7.83
C TYR A 106 -11.84 -9.37 7.67
N VAL A 107 -12.04 -10.21 6.65
CA VAL A 107 -11.33 -11.46 6.43
C VAL A 107 -10.93 -11.52 4.96
N HIS A 108 -9.71 -11.96 4.67
CA HIS A 108 -9.31 -12.27 3.30
C HIS A 108 -8.87 -13.73 3.18
N THR A 109 -9.48 -14.50 2.26
CA THR A 109 -9.29 -15.96 2.18
C THR A 109 -7.87 -16.38 1.82
N SER A 110 -7.05 -15.50 1.24
CA SER A 110 -5.64 -15.79 0.90
C SER A 110 -4.80 -16.23 2.10
N SER A 111 -5.11 -15.76 3.30
CA SER A 111 -4.41 -16.18 4.53
C SER A 111 -4.73 -17.64 4.92
N TYR A 112 -5.84 -18.17 4.42
CA TYR A 112 -6.43 -19.47 4.74
C TYR A 112 -6.36 -20.46 3.56
N ALA A 113 -5.91 -19.98 2.40
CA ALA A 113 -5.85 -20.74 1.17
C ALA A 113 -4.86 -21.91 1.29
N LEU A 114 -5.22 -23.04 0.67
CA LEU A 114 -4.50 -24.30 0.76
C LEU A 114 -3.92 -24.70 -0.59
N THR A 115 -2.80 -25.42 -0.59
CA THR A 115 -2.34 -26.14 -1.78
C THR A 115 -3.42 -27.12 -2.24
N ASP A 116 -3.48 -27.40 -3.54
CA ASP A 116 -4.46 -28.32 -4.16
C ASP A 116 -4.21 -29.81 -3.87
N ALA A 117 -3.22 -30.14 -3.03
CA ALA A 117 -2.83 -31.51 -2.68
C ALA A 117 -3.97 -32.40 -2.15
N CYS A 118 -5.00 -31.81 -1.55
CA CYS A 118 -6.18 -32.54 -1.06
C CYS A 118 -7.47 -32.27 -1.85
N GLY A 119 -7.35 -31.61 -3.00
CA GLY A 119 -8.47 -31.20 -3.83
C GLY A 119 -8.73 -29.70 -3.80
N ALA A 120 -9.69 -29.27 -4.61
CA ALA A 120 -10.12 -27.88 -4.65
C ALA A 120 -10.94 -27.51 -3.40
N VAL A 121 -11.04 -26.23 -3.08
CA VAL A 121 -11.67 -25.74 -1.84
C VAL A 121 -13.00 -25.06 -2.14
N ASP A 122 -14.07 -25.54 -1.51
CA ASP A 122 -15.34 -24.85 -1.40
C ASP A 122 -15.37 -24.01 -0.13
N TRP A 123 -15.76 -22.74 -0.23
CA TRP A 123 -15.79 -21.80 0.88
C TRP A 123 -17.21 -21.54 1.36
N LYS A 124 -17.40 -21.60 2.67
CA LYS A 124 -18.62 -21.17 3.37
C LYS A 124 -18.25 -20.18 4.48
N PHE A 125 -19.08 -19.17 4.65
CA PHE A 125 -18.92 -18.12 5.64
C PHE A 125 -20.17 -18.05 6.50
N VAL A 126 -20.04 -17.95 7.81
CA VAL A 126 -21.18 -18.02 8.75
C VAL A 126 -21.05 -17.01 9.88
N VAL A 127 -22.12 -16.25 10.11
CA VAL A 127 -22.33 -15.41 11.28
C VAL A 127 -23.76 -15.61 11.79
N PRO A 128 -23.96 -16.42 12.85
CA PRO A 128 -25.31 -16.67 13.37
C PRO A 128 -26.03 -15.38 13.76
N GLY A 129 -27.24 -15.16 13.23
CA GLY A 129 -28.03 -13.94 13.49
C GLY A 129 -27.46 -12.64 12.90
N GLY A 130 -26.41 -12.74 12.07
CA GLY A 130 -25.68 -11.59 11.53
C GLY A 130 -25.78 -11.43 10.03
N THR A 131 -24.80 -10.72 9.48
CA THR A 131 -24.63 -10.45 8.05
C THR A 131 -23.27 -10.92 7.58
N VAL A 132 -23.25 -11.50 6.40
CA VAL A 132 -22.03 -11.88 5.68
C VAL A 132 -21.96 -11.04 4.41
N VAL A 133 -20.81 -10.46 4.12
CA VAL A 133 -20.52 -9.82 2.82
C VAL A 133 -19.41 -10.64 2.16
N VAL A 134 -19.72 -11.37 1.09
CA VAL A 134 -18.72 -12.12 0.32
C VAL A 134 -18.50 -11.40 -1.00
N ASP A 135 -17.28 -10.91 -1.23
CA ASP A 135 -16.93 -10.25 -2.49
C ASP A 135 -17.93 -9.13 -2.86
N GLY A 136 -18.24 -8.28 -1.86
CA GLY A 136 -19.19 -7.17 -1.97
C GLY A 136 -20.67 -7.56 -1.93
N VAL A 137 -21.02 -8.85 -2.03
CA VAL A 137 -22.41 -9.31 -1.99
C VAL A 137 -22.84 -9.59 -0.55
N THR A 138 -23.86 -8.86 -0.10
CA THR A 138 -24.42 -8.98 1.25
C THR A 138 -25.48 -10.10 1.33
N THR A 139 -25.34 -11.00 2.29
CA THR A 139 -26.27 -12.09 2.59
C THR A 139 -26.58 -12.18 4.08
N ALA A 140 -27.75 -12.76 4.42
CA ALA A 140 -28.14 -13.00 5.80
C ALA A 140 -27.47 -14.27 6.32
N GLU A 141 -26.77 -14.15 7.46
CA GLU A 141 -26.14 -15.21 8.26
C GLU A 141 -25.10 -16.12 7.58
N SER A 142 -25.15 -16.33 6.27
CA SER A 142 -24.23 -17.19 5.54
C SER A 142 -24.02 -16.78 4.09
N GLY A 143 -22.83 -17.05 3.58
CA GLY A 143 -22.46 -16.91 2.18
C GLY A 143 -21.56 -18.08 1.74
N ALA A 144 -21.45 -18.33 0.44
CA ALA A 144 -20.63 -19.42 -0.07
C ALA A 144 -20.02 -19.09 -1.45
N ARG A 145 -18.90 -19.75 -1.76
CA ARG A 145 -18.27 -19.77 -3.08
C ARG A 145 -17.78 -21.19 -3.36
N THR A 146 -18.17 -21.76 -4.50
CA THR A 146 -17.69 -23.07 -4.92
C THR A 146 -16.33 -22.96 -5.60
N ALA A 147 -15.54 -24.02 -5.53
CA ALA A 147 -14.27 -24.14 -6.25
C ALA A 147 -14.45 -23.93 -7.77
N ALA A 148 -15.54 -24.46 -8.34
CA ALA A 148 -15.85 -24.34 -9.77
C ALA A 148 -16.07 -22.89 -10.22
N ALA A 149 -16.49 -22.00 -9.30
CA ALA A 149 -16.63 -20.57 -9.61
C ALA A 149 -15.26 -19.84 -9.68
N GLY A 150 -14.17 -20.48 -9.25
CA GLY A 150 -12.83 -19.88 -9.20
C GLY A 150 -12.70 -18.77 -8.16
N GLY A 151 -11.47 -18.28 -7.97
CA GLY A 151 -11.18 -17.11 -7.14
C GLY A 151 -11.42 -17.26 -5.63
N GLY A 152 -11.97 -18.38 -5.17
CA GLY A 152 -12.32 -18.62 -3.76
C GLY A 152 -11.17 -18.41 -2.77
N ASP A 153 -9.94 -18.69 -3.20
CA ASP A 153 -8.73 -18.56 -2.40
C ASP A 153 -8.22 -17.12 -2.27
N ALA A 154 -8.84 -16.16 -2.96
CA ALA A 154 -8.47 -14.74 -2.91
C ALA A 154 -9.73 -13.85 -2.94
N MET A 155 -10.53 -13.90 -1.87
CA MET A 155 -11.74 -13.10 -1.72
C MET A 155 -11.74 -12.32 -0.41
N PRO A 156 -12.18 -11.05 -0.45
CA PRO A 156 -12.56 -10.34 0.76
C PRO A 156 -13.91 -10.84 1.28
N THR A 157 -14.03 -10.90 2.60
CA THR A 157 -15.26 -11.23 3.31
C THR A 157 -15.41 -10.35 4.55
N VAL A 158 -16.62 -9.87 4.81
CA VAL A 158 -16.95 -9.17 6.05
C VAL A 158 -17.98 -9.98 6.82
N LEU A 159 -17.70 -10.26 8.09
CA LEU A 159 -18.55 -11.01 9.00
C LEU A 159 -19.03 -10.05 10.09
N ILE A 160 -20.33 -9.80 10.20
CA ILE A 160 -20.89 -8.77 11.10
C ILE A 160 -22.00 -9.39 11.95
N GLN A 161 -21.93 -9.28 13.28
CA GLN A 161 -22.94 -9.86 14.18
C GLN A 161 -24.30 -9.14 14.13
N GLN A 162 -24.37 -8.00 13.45
CA GLN A 162 -25.59 -7.23 13.25
C GLN A 162 -26.20 -7.59 11.90
N ALA A 163 -27.45 -8.06 11.91
CA ALA A 163 -28.24 -8.22 10.70
C ALA A 163 -28.53 -6.86 10.04
N PHE A 164 -28.15 -6.71 8.78
CA PHE A 164 -28.55 -5.58 7.96
C PHE A 164 -30.01 -5.73 7.53
N ARG A 165 -30.78 -4.63 7.60
CA ARG A 165 -32.14 -4.63 7.06
C ARG A 165 -32.06 -4.73 5.53
N PRO A 166 -32.85 -5.61 4.89
CA PRO A 166 -32.95 -5.66 3.44
C PRO A 166 -33.25 -4.26 2.87
N GLY A 167 -32.43 -3.80 1.91
CA GLY A 167 -32.56 -2.47 1.29
C GLY A 167 -31.99 -1.29 2.09
N ALA A 168 -31.47 -1.50 3.30
CA ALA A 168 -30.88 -0.45 4.14
C ALA A 168 -29.35 -0.50 4.19
N THR A 169 -28.70 -1.04 3.16
CA THR A 169 -27.24 -1.14 3.14
C THR A 169 -26.65 0.25 3.02
N SER A 170 -26.15 0.80 4.12
CA SER A 170 -25.23 1.93 4.04
C SER A 170 -24.03 1.48 3.21
N ARG A 171 -23.61 2.33 2.27
CA ARG A 171 -22.39 2.16 1.45
C ARG A 171 -21.15 1.91 2.31
N VAL A 172 -21.15 2.45 3.54
CA VAL A 172 -20.10 2.33 4.54
C VAL A 172 -20.64 1.66 5.81
N HIS A 173 -19.96 0.60 6.26
CA HIS A 173 -20.09 0.03 7.60
C HIS A 173 -18.94 0.52 8.48
N ALA A 174 -19.23 1.45 9.38
CA ALA A 174 -18.20 2.16 10.17
C ALA A 174 -18.33 1.89 11.67
N SER A 175 -17.20 2.02 12.39
CA SER A 175 -17.20 1.91 13.84
C SER A 175 -17.99 3.00 14.55
N SER A 176 -18.67 2.62 15.64
CA SER A 176 -19.35 3.55 16.53
C SER A 176 -18.39 4.49 17.27
N ASN A 177 -17.09 4.21 17.21
CA ASN A 177 -16.04 5.08 17.75
C ASN A 177 -15.77 6.32 16.88
N PHE A 178 -16.26 6.35 15.64
CA PHE A 178 -16.21 7.56 14.83
C PHE A 178 -17.31 8.53 15.24
N SER A 179 -16.97 9.81 15.30
CA SER A 179 -17.98 10.85 15.48
C SER A 179 -18.90 10.95 14.26
N ARG A 180 -20.13 11.45 14.43
CA ARG A 180 -21.04 11.72 13.30
C ARG A 180 -20.43 12.67 12.27
N GLN A 181 -19.65 13.65 12.73
CA GLN A 181 -18.95 14.60 11.86
C GLN A 181 -17.91 13.88 11.00
N THR A 182 -17.13 12.98 11.59
CA THR A 182 -16.12 12.18 10.86
C THR A 182 -16.77 11.29 9.80
N LEU A 183 -17.90 10.66 10.11
CA LEU A 183 -18.64 9.85 9.14
C LEU A 183 -19.23 10.69 8.00
N ALA A 184 -19.84 11.83 8.33
CA ALA A 184 -20.36 12.75 7.32
C ALA A 184 -19.25 13.30 6.42
N TYR A 185 -18.06 13.56 6.99
CA TYR A 185 -16.89 13.97 6.23
C TYR A 185 -16.41 12.86 5.29
N LEU A 186 -16.26 11.62 5.80
CA LEU A 186 -15.90 10.45 4.96
C LEU A 186 -16.87 10.27 3.79
N ASP A 187 -18.18 10.34 4.04
CA ASP A 187 -19.20 10.21 2.99
C ASP A 187 -19.06 11.32 1.93
N ALA A 188 -18.90 12.58 2.36
CA ALA A 188 -18.70 13.71 1.45
C ALA A 188 -17.39 13.60 0.65
N THR A 189 -16.32 13.10 1.25
CA THR A 189 -15.04 12.81 0.58
C THR A 189 -15.23 11.75 -0.50
N LEU A 190 -15.89 10.63 -0.17
CA LEU A 190 -16.16 9.53 -1.10
C LEU A 190 -16.99 9.98 -2.30
N ASP A 191 -18.06 10.74 -2.07
CA ASP A 191 -18.93 11.25 -3.13
C ASP A 191 -18.21 12.26 -4.03
N SER A 192 -17.36 13.12 -3.44
CA SER A 192 -16.56 14.11 -4.18
C SER A 192 -15.53 13.43 -5.09
N ILE A 193 -14.82 12.42 -4.58
CA ILE A 193 -13.84 11.65 -5.36
C ILE A 193 -14.54 10.86 -6.47
N GLU A 194 -15.64 10.18 -6.16
CA GLU A 194 -16.41 9.45 -7.16
C GLU A 194 -16.88 10.35 -8.30
N GLY A 195 -17.46 11.50 -7.95
CA GLY A 195 -17.94 12.49 -8.92
C GLY A 195 -16.83 12.97 -9.84
N GLU A 196 -15.67 13.35 -9.27
CA GLU A 196 -14.54 13.84 -10.08
C GLU A 196 -13.93 12.73 -10.93
N LEU A 197 -13.73 11.51 -10.40
CA LEU A 197 -13.21 10.39 -11.19
C LEU A 197 -14.14 10.02 -12.36
N ARG A 198 -15.47 10.01 -12.16
CA ARG A 198 -16.44 9.74 -13.23
C ARG A 198 -16.40 10.82 -14.32
N LYS A 199 -16.22 12.07 -13.92
CA LYS A 199 -16.15 13.23 -14.83
C LYS A 199 -14.86 13.22 -15.64
N GLU A 200 -13.72 12.99 -15.00
CA GLU A 200 -12.40 13.08 -15.63
C GLU A 200 -12.01 11.81 -16.41
N LEU A 201 -12.61 10.66 -16.07
CA LEU A 201 -12.38 9.37 -16.74
C LEU A 201 -13.66 8.86 -17.44
N PRO A 202 -14.28 9.63 -18.34
CA PRO A 202 -15.61 9.32 -18.85
C PRO A 202 -15.62 8.03 -19.67
N GLY A 203 -16.54 7.12 -19.34
CA GLY A 203 -16.67 5.81 -20.00
C GLY A 203 -15.77 4.71 -19.45
N LEU A 204 -15.02 4.96 -18.37
CA LEU A 204 -14.30 3.93 -17.63
C LEU A 204 -15.23 3.30 -16.58
N PRO A 205 -15.55 1.99 -16.67
CA PRO A 205 -16.47 1.37 -15.71
C PRO A 205 -15.78 1.13 -14.36
N PHE A 206 -16.32 1.71 -13.30
CA PHE A 206 -16.02 1.34 -11.91
C PHE A 206 -17.26 1.51 -11.03
N SER A 207 -17.28 0.80 -9.92
CA SER A 207 -18.33 0.85 -8.92
C SER A 207 -17.70 1.03 -7.55
N ILE A 208 -18.46 1.64 -6.65
CA ILE A 208 -18.01 1.78 -5.28
C ILE A 208 -18.28 0.46 -4.54
N PRO A 209 -17.25 -0.12 -3.88
CA PRO A 209 -17.40 -1.37 -3.16
C PRO A 209 -18.20 -1.20 -1.86
N PHE A 210 -18.45 -2.33 -1.19
CA PHE A 210 -18.80 -2.30 0.23
C PHE A 210 -17.62 -1.76 1.04
N ILE A 211 -17.81 -0.68 1.80
CA ILE A 211 -16.72 -0.06 2.55
C ILE A 211 -16.83 -0.45 4.03
N VAL A 212 -15.73 -0.88 4.64
CA VAL A 212 -15.61 -1.04 6.09
C VAL A 212 -14.62 -0.01 6.65
N ALA A 213 -15.07 0.80 7.61
CA ALA A 213 -14.25 1.81 8.27
C ALA A 213 -14.03 1.46 9.74
N SER A 214 -12.78 1.52 10.20
CA SER A 214 -12.39 1.06 11.54
C SER A 214 -11.33 1.96 12.18
N PRO A 215 -11.36 2.19 13.50
CA PRO A 215 -10.37 3.04 14.16
C PRO A 215 -8.99 2.38 14.15
N SER A 216 -7.96 3.17 13.83
CA SER A 216 -6.56 2.81 13.99
C SER A 216 -5.94 3.48 15.22
N ASP A 217 -4.71 3.10 15.56
CA ASP A 217 -3.90 3.89 16.48
C ASP A 217 -3.64 5.30 15.91
N PRO A 218 -3.40 6.32 16.77
CA PRO A 218 -3.09 7.66 16.31
C PRO A 218 -1.96 7.64 15.26
N HIS A 219 -2.14 8.40 14.17
CA HIS A 219 -1.21 8.54 13.04
C HIS A 219 -1.14 7.40 12.02
N ASN A 220 -1.85 6.28 12.21
CA ASN A 220 -1.83 5.18 11.25
C ASN A 220 -3.01 5.26 10.28
N TYR A 221 -2.73 5.32 8.98
CA TYR A 221 -3.72 5.17 7.91
C TYR A 221 -3.41 3.90 7.14
N TRP A 222 -4.42 3.05 6.97
CA TRP A 222 -4.30 1.79 6.25
C TRP A 222 -5.55 1.54 5.44
N GLY A 223 -5.37 1.23 4.17
CA GLY A 223 -6.44 0.86 3.28
C GLY A 223 -6.07 -0.33 2.42
N ASP A 224 -7.10 -0.98 1.90
CA ASP A 224 -6.97 -1.94 0.81
C ASP A 224 -8.30 -2.07 0.06
N VAL A 225 -8.19 -2.35 -1.23
CA VAL A 225 -9.32 -2.52 -2.15
C VAL A 225 -9.28 -3.92 -2.76
N ALA A 226 -9.73 -4.90 -1.98
CA ALA A 226 -9.72 -6.29 -2.37
C ALA A 226 -10.80 -6.56 -3.45
N ASN A 227 -10.37 -7.15 -4.57
CA ASN A 227 -11.20 -7.47 -5.75
C ASN A 227 -12.06 -6.30 -6.29
N ARG A 228 -11.82 -5.05 -5.85
CA ARG A 228 -12.72 -3.89 -6.06
C ARG A 228 -14.17 -4.09 -5.61
N THR A 229 -14.42 -5.06 -4.73
CA THR A 229 -15.75 -5.36 -4.22
C THR A 229 -15.90 -5.03 -2.73
N VAL A 230 -14.78 -5.01 -2.00
CA VAL A 230 -14.70 -4.53 -0.62
C VAL A 230 -13.51 -3.60 -0.47
N MET A 231 -13.72 -2.47 0.20
CA MET A 231 -12.67 -1.53 0.58
C MET A 231 -12.59 -1.46 2.11
N ARG A 232 -11.42 -1.73 2.67
CA ARG A 232 -11.16 -1.51 4.09
C ARG A 232 -10.46 -0.18 4.26
N LEU A 233 -10.92 0.61 5.22
CA LEU A 233 -10.31 1.86 5.65
C LEU A 233 -10.05 1.80 7.16
N SER A 234 -8.84 2.18 7.57
CA SER A 234 -8.52 2.34 8.98
C SER A 234 -7.75 3.63 9.22
N PHE A 235 -8.30 4.48 10.09
CA PHE A 235 -7.79 5.82 10.38
C PHE A 235 -8.21 6.28 11.79
N PRO A 236 -7.60 7.34 12.34
CA PRO A 236 -7.88 7.80 13.70
C PRO A 236 -9.37 8.15 13.92
N PRO A 237 -9.96 7.81 15.08
CA PRO A 237 -11.40 8.00 15.34
C PRO A 237 -11.86 9.45 15.41
N THR A 238 -10.94 10.37 15.68
CA THR A 238 -11.21 11.80 15.81
C THR A 238 -10.10 12.55 15.09
N PRO A 239 -10.12 12.61 13.74
CA PRO A 239 -9.12 13.35 13.00
C PRO A 239 -9.25 14.84 13.36
N GLY A 240 -8.14 15.48 13.72
CA GLY A 240 -8.05 16.93 13.70
C GLY A 240 -7.94 17.44 12.25
N ARG A 241 -7.84 18.76 12.06
CA ARG A 241 -7.79 19.36 10.72
C ARG A 241 -6.70 18.77 9.81
N GLU A 242 -5.49 18.59 10.31
CA GLU A 242 -4.39 17.99 9.55
C GLU A 242 -4.71 16.52 9.18
N GLN A 243 -5.34 15.78 10.10
CA GLN A 243 -5.76 14.40 9.86
C GLN A 243 -6.95 14.30 8.89
N GLU A 244 -7.81 15.31 8.81
CA GLU A 244 -8.88 15.42 7.82
C GLU A 244 -8.28 15.59 6.40
N GLU A 245 -7.28 16.46 6.23
CA GLU A 245 -6.54 16.60 4.97
C GLU A 245 -5.84 15.29 4.55
N LEU A 246 -5.29 14.55 5.53
CA LEU A 246 -4.76 13.20 5.28
C LEU A 246 -5.85 12.19 4.90
N LEU A 247 -7.05 12.31 5.45
CA LEU A 247 -8.18 11.43 5.11
C LEU A 247 -8.60 11.63 3.65
N HIS A 248 -8.65 12.86 3.15
CA HIS A 248 -8.88 13.16 1.74
C HIS A 248 -7.89 12.44 0.81
N THR A 249 -6.59 12.61 1.07
CA THR A 249 -5.54 12.01 0.25
C THR A 249 -5.53 10.49 0.36
N PHE A 250 -5.73 9.95 1.56
CA PHE A 250 -5.82 8.51 1.79
C PHE A 250 -7.02 7.88 1.05
N VAL A 251 -8.23 8.42 1.21
CA VAL A 251 -9.42 7.87 0.55
C VAL A 251 -9.33 8.01 -0.98
N ALA A 252 -8.75 9.12 -1.47
CA ALA A 252 -8.54 9.32 -2.91
C ALA A 252 -7.57 8.28 -3.51
N HIS A 253 -6.55 7.86 -2.75
CA HIS A 253 -5.68 6.76 -3.15
C HIS A 253 -6.46 5.46 -3.33
N GLU A 254 -7.17 5.02 -2.29
CA GLU A 254 -7.91 3.75 -2.33
C GLU A 254 -8.99 3.76 -3.42
N MET A 255 -9.73 4.86 -3.56
CA MET A 255 -10.71 5.04 -4.62
C MET A 255 -10.10 4.98 -6.02
N ALA A 256 -8.86 5.46 -6.21
CA ALA A 256 -8.20 5.41 -7.51
C ALA A 256 -7.93 3.98 -7.99
N HIS A 257 -7.69 3.02 -7.09
CA HIS A 257 -7.55 1.60 -7.45
C HIS A 257 -8.80 1.04 -8.15
N LEU A 258 -10.00 1.56 -7.86
CA LEU A 258 -11.25 1.12 -8.52
C LEU A 258 -11.23 1.36 -10.04
N THR A 259 -10.44 2.34 -10.49
CA THR A 259 -10.33 2.74 -11.90
C THR A 259 -9.39 1.83 -12.71
N GLN A 260 -8.44 1.15 -12.07
CA GLN A 260 -7.43 0.30 -12.71
C GLN A 260 -8.05 -1.05 -13.13
N PRO A 261 -7.37 -2.02 -13.74
CA PRO A 261 -7.77 -3.44 -13.80
C PRO A 261 -7.29 -4.25 -12.58
N GLN A 262 -7.92 -5.42 -12.36
CA GLN A 262 -7.53 -6.32 -11.27
C GLN A 262 -6.20 -7.02 -11.57
N ASP A 263 -6.03 -7.47 -12.81
CA ASP A 263 -4.81 -8.08 -13.31
C ASP A 263 -4.36 -7.32 -14.56
N TRP A 264 -3.05 -7.10 -14.68
CA TRP A 264 -2.45 -6.50 -15.88
C TRP A 264 -1.91 -7.58 -16.82
N ASN A 265 -2.42 -7.60 -18.06
CA ASN A 265 -1.77 -8.29 -19.17
C ASN A 265 -0.82 -7.32 -19.88
N ASP A 266 0.28 -6.98 -19.20
CA ASP A 266 1.21 -5.92 -19.61
C ASP A 266 2.66 -6.43 -19.61
N SER A 267 3.52 -5.82 -20.42
CA SER A 267 4.97 -6.07 -20.42
C SER A 267 5.64 -5.68 -19.07
N TRP A 268 4.95 -4.88 -18.25
CA TRP A 268 5.38 -4.44 -16.93
C TRP A 268 4.90 -5.34 -15.78
N LYS A 269 4.47 -6.58 -16.05
CA LYS A 269 3.98 -7.51 -15.01
C LYS A 269 4.93 -7.71 -13.83
N GLU A 270 6.24 -7.75 -14.05
CA GLU A 270 7.23 -7.84 -12.96
C GLU A 270 7.24 -6.63 -12.02
N ASP A 271 6.72 -5.51 -12.51
CA ASP A 271 6.71 -4.19 -11.88
C ASP A 271 5.26 -3.73 -11.60
N GLU A 272 4.31 -4.67 -11.57
CA GLU A 272 2.87 -4.46 -11.34
C GLU A 272 2.59 -3.62 -10.09
N ALA A 273 3.35 -3.84 -9.01
CA ALA A 273 3.34 -3.02 -7.81
C ALA A 273 3.47 -1.52 -8.12
N THR A 274 4.41 -1.16 -8.98
CA THR A 274 4.73 0.24 -9.33
C THR A 274 3.69 0.82 -10.27
N VAL A 275 3.14 0.00 -11.16
CA VAL A 275 2.03 0.40 -12.04
C VAL A 275 0.75 0.63 -11.22
N GLY A 276 0.36 -0.32 -10.37
CA GLY A 276 -0.84 -0.23 -9.53
C GLY A 276 -0.79 0.92 -8.53
N GLU A 277 0.22 0.94 -7.65
CA GLU A 277 0.36 2.00 -6.64
C GLU A 277 0.65 3.36 -7.27
N GLY A 278 1.47 3.39 -8.32
CA GLY A 278 1.81 4.62 -9.03
C GLY A 278 0.61 5.28 -9.70
N GLY A 279 -0.24 4.48 -10.34
CA GLY A 279 -1.46 4.98 -10.96
C GLY A 279 -2.47 5.48 -9.93
N ALA A 280 -2.51 4.85 -8.75
CA ALA A 280 -3.38 5.25 -7.65
C ALA A 280 -2.89 6.57 -7.04
N GLU A 281 -1.58 6.70 -6.82
CA GLU A 281 -0.96 7.95 -6.37
C GLU A 281 -1.11 9.09 -7.37
N PHE A 282 -0.99 8.81 -8.67
CA PHE A 282 -1.20 9.84 -9.70
C PHE A 282 -2.63 10.37 -9.68
N LEU A 283 -3.63 9.47 -9.70
CA LEU A 283 -5.02 9.87 -9.63
C LEU A 283 -5.37 10.52 -8.29
N ARG A 284 -4.81 10.05 -7.17
CA ARG A 284 -4.95 10.71 -5.87
C ARG A 284 -4.53 12.19 -5.95
N ALA A 285 -3.31 12.44 -6.45
CA ALA A 285 -2.76 13.78 -6.50
C ALA A 285 -3.55 14.68 -7.48
N VAL A 286 -3.93 14.16 -8.65
CA VAL A 286 -4.76 14.89 -9.62
C VAL A 286 -6.15 15.19 -9.06
N THR A 287 -6.84 14.19 -8.50
CA THR A 287 -8.18 14.36 -7.92
C THR A 287 -8.16 15.35 -6.76
N ALA A 288 -7.17 15.26 -5.87
CA ALA A 288 -7.00 16.23 -4.78
C ALA A 288 -6.79 17.66 -5.32
N ALA A 289 -5.98 17.83 -6.36
CA ALA A 289 -5.77 19.14 -6.98
C ALA A 289 -7.03 19.69 -7.64
N ARG A 290 -7.77 18.85 -8.36
CA ARG A 290 -9.00 19.25 -9.06
C ARG A 290 -10.16 19.56 -8.12
N LEU A 291 -10.22 18.90 -6.97
CA LEU A 291 -11.18 19.20 -5.90
C LEU A 291 -10.74 20.39 -5.02
N GLY A 292 -9.58 20.99 -5.27
CA GLY A 292 -9.06 22.13 -4.51
C GLY A 292 -8.54 21.78 -3.12
N TRP A 293 -8.33 20.50 -2.83
CA TRP A 293 -7.69 20.03 -1.59
C TRP A 293 -6.17 20.19 -1.63
N LEU A 294 -5.63 20.27 -2.84
CA LEU A 294 -4.23 20.55 -3.11
C LEU A 294 -4.17 21.72 -4.08
N ASP A 295 -3.47 22.79 -3.72
CA ASP A 295 -3.25 23.89 -4.67
C ASP A 295 -2.20 23.52 -5.72
N HIS A 296 -1.93 24.44 -6.66
CA HIS A 296 -0.99 24.18 -7.75
C HIS A 296 0.44 23.91 -7.24
N ASP A 297 0.86 24.63 -6.19
CA ASP A 297 2.19 24.46 -5.59
C ASP A 297 2.30 23.16 -4.79
N GLY A 298 1.23 22.75 -4.13
CA GLY A 298 1.10 21.47 -3.47
C GLY A 298 1.15 20.30 -4.45
N PHE A 299 0.46 20.39 -5.60
CA PHE A 299 0.52 19.36 -6.65
C PHE A 299 1.92 19.24 -7.22
N LYS A 300 2.55 20.37 -7.54
CA LYS A 300 3.96 20.43 -7.92
C LYS A 300 4.85 19.78 -6.85
N GLY A 301 4.64 20.11 -5.57
CA GLY A 301 5.40 19.58 -4.44
C GLY A 301 5.28 18.07 -4.28
N GLU A 302 4.10 17.50 -4.49
CA GLU A 302 3.87 16.05 -4.48
C GLU A 302 4.64 15.34 -5.63
N LEU A 303 4.66 15.93 -6.83
CA LEU A 303 5.44 15.41 -7.95
C LEU A 303 6.96 15.49 -7.70
N GLU A 304 7.43 16.61 -7.12
CA GLU A 304 8.85 16.77 -6.73
C GLU A 304 9.25 15.76 -5.65
N LYS A 305 8.40 15.56 -4.64
CA LYS A 305 8.61 14.57 -3.58
C LYS A 305 8.69 13.16 -4.16
N ALA A 306 7.82 12.81 -5.10
CA ALA A 306 7.80 11.50 -5.75
C ALA A 306 9.08 11.22 -6.55
N VAL A 307 9.46 12.12 -7.47
CA VAL A 307 10.64 11.91 -8.32
C VAL A 307 11.93 11.86 -7.51
N ASN A 308 12.10 12.76 -6.55
CA ASN A 308 13.32 12.79 -5.75
C ASN A 308 13.32 11.66 -4.70
N GLY A 309 12.16 11.31 -4.12
CA GLY A 309 12.01 10.13 -3.27
C GLY A 309 12.42 8.85 -4.00
N CYS A 310 12.01 8.71 -5.26
CA CYS A 310 12.42 7.60 -6.11
C CYS A 310 13.95 7.56 -6.34
N VAL A 311 14.56 8.70 -6.69
CA VAL A 311 16.02 8.81 -6.90
C VAL A 311 16.80 8.49 -5.61
N LEU A 312 16.34 9.01 -4.47
CA LEU A 312 16.94 8.78 -3.16
C LEU A 312 16.86 7.29 -2.76
N ALA A 313 15.71 6.67 -2.97
CA ALA A 313 15.51 5.24 -2.70
C ALA A 313 16.36 4.38 -3.63
N ALA A 314 16.54 4.80 -4.88
CA ALA A 314 17.37 4.10 -5.85
C ALA A 314 18.86 4.19 -5.56
N ASN A 315 19.31 5.29 -4.93
CA ASN A 315 20.67 5.49 -4.45
C ASN A 315 21.73 5.16 -5.52
N GLY A 316 21.58 5.75 -6.70
CA GLY A 316 22.49 5.59 -7.85
C GLY A 316 22.36 4.29 -8.63
N LYS A 317 21.40 3.42 -8.29
CA LYS A 317 21.15 2.17 -9.03
C LYS A 317 20.12 2.37 -10.14
N SER A 318 20.11 1.43 -11.09
CA SER A 318 19.02 1.27 -12.05
C SER A 318 17.82 0.60 -11.42
N TRP A 319 16.64 0.79 -11.99
CA TRP A 319 15.40 0.18 -11.50
C TRP A 319 15.51 -1.34 -11.38
N LYS A 320 16.05 -2.02 -12.41
CA LYS A 320 16.22 -3.48 -12.38
C LYS A 320 17.23 -3.96 -11.32
N ALA A 321 18.18 -3.10 -10.90
CA ALA A 321 19.13 -3.41 -9.85
C ALA A 321 18.61 -3.13 -8.42
N LEU A 322 17.39 -2.60 -8.27
CA LEU A 322 16.80 -2.33 -6.95
C LEU A 322 16.23 -3.62 -6.34
N PRO A 323 16.77 -4.07 -5.20
CA PRO A 323 16.14 -5.14 -4.45
C PRO A 323 14.80 -4.62 -3.91
N ARG A 324 13.75 -5.45 -3.98
CA ARG A 324 12.43 -5.15 -3.40
C ARG A 324 11.76 -3.89 -3.96
N ARG A 325 11.96 -3.60 -5.23
CA ARG A 325 11.36 -2.43 -5.89
C ARG A 325 9.82 -2.39 -5.87
N GLY A 326 9.19 -3.55 -5.68
CA GLY A 326 7.77 -3.70 -5.45
C GLY A 326 7.31 -3.56 -3.99
N TRP A 327 8.07 -2.96 -3.06
CA TRP A 327 7.74 -2.94 -1.62
C TRP A 327 7.96 -1.57 -0.96
N GLY A 328 7.29 -1.33 0.18
CA GLY A 328 7.39 -0.08 0.93
C GLY A 328 6.95 1.14 0.12
N ARG A 329 7.62 2.28 0.29
CA ARG A 329 7.30 3.54 -0.42
C ARG A 329 7.69 3.56 -1.90
N MET A 330 8.57 2.66 -2.35
CA MET A 330 9.16 2.73 -3.69
C MET A 330 8.11 2.63 -4.82
N PRO A 331 7.13 1.71 -4.79
CA PRO A 331 6.05 1.67 -5.78
C PRO A 331 5.23 2.95 -5.87
N TYR A 332 5.04 3.65 -4.75
CA TYR A 332 4.28 4.90 -4.67
C TYR A 332 5.07 6.06 -5.26
N ASP A 333 6.28 6.30 -4.75
CA ASP A 333 7.10 7.44 -5.15
C ASP A 333 7.61 7.29 -6.60
N CYS A 334 8.16 6.11 -6.94
CA CYS A 334 8.61 5.85 -8.32
C CYS A 334 7.45 5.70 -9.29
N GLY A 335 6.35 5.06 -8.88
CA GLY A 335 5.17 4.90 -9.72
C GLY A 335 4.55 6.25 -10.08
N LEU A 336 4.32 7.12 -9.10
CA LEU A 336 3.83 8.49 -9.34
C LEU A 336 4.76 9.25 -10.30
N ALA A 337 6.08 9.18 -10.09
CA ALA A 337 7.04 9.81 -10.98
C ALA A 337 6.96 9.25 -12.42
N PHE A 338 6.83 7.94 -12.58
CA PHE A 338 6.72 7.29 -13.89
C PHE A 338 5.42 7.72 -14.60
N TYR A 339 4.27 7.69 -13.92
CA TYR A 339 3.01 8.17 -14.50
C TYR A 339 3.11 9.64 -14.92
N ALA A 340 3.67 10.51 -14.06
CA ALA A 340 3.81 11.93 -14.38
C ALA A 340 4.72 12.16 -15.60
N ILE A 341 5.84 11.44 -15.71
CA ILE A 341 6.74 11.52 -16.87
C ILE A 341 6.05 10.98 -18.13
N GLY A 342 5.44 9.80 -18.07
CA GLY A 342 4.77 9.20 -19.23
C GLY A 342 3.63 10.07 -19.75
N LEU A 343 2.81 10.61 -18.84
CA LEU A 343 1.68 11.46 -19.18
C LEU A 343 2.07 12.92 -19.48
N SER A 344 3.34 13.31 -19.30
CA SER A 344 3.80 14.66 -19.69
C SER A 344 4.09 14.81 -21.19
N SER A 345 4.13 13.71 -21.95
CA SER A 345 4.43 13.75 -23.38
C SER A 345 3.41 14.57 -24.16
N ASP A 346 3.90 15.37 -25.12
CA ASP A 346 3.12 16.24 -25.99
C ASP A 346 2.55 15.44 -27.17
N VAL A 347 1.41 14.77 -26.92
CA VAL A 347 0.67 14.00 -27.94
C VAL A 347 -0.75 14.54 -28.07
N PRO A 348 -1.46 14.32 -29.21
CA PRO A 348 -2.83 14.79 -29.43
C PRO A 348 -3.89 14.07 -28.58
N ARG A 349 -3.75 14.11 -27.25
CA ARG A 349 -4.74 13.66 -26.27
C ARG A 349 -4.33 14.11 -24.87
N SER A 350 -5.31 14.53 -24.06
CA SER A 350 -5.02 14.89 -22.68
C SER A 350 -4.53 13.72 -21.85
N SER A 351 -3.83 14.02 -20.76
CA SER A 351 -3.18 13.07 -19.89
C SER A 351 -4.18 12.11 -19.25
N LEU A 352 -5.30 12.64 -18.75
CA LEU A 352 -6.32 11.83 -18.08
C LEU A 352 -7.06 10.91 -19.05
N LEU A 353 -7.29 11.34 -20.29
CA LEU A 353 -7.92 10.50 -21.30
C LEU A 353 -7.01 9.36 -21.78
N ARG A 354 -5.68 9.55 -21.78
CA ARG A 354 -4.72 8.47 -22.03
C ARG A 354 -4.73 7.44 -20.91
N LEU A 355 -4.66 7.91 -19.66
CA LEU A 355 -4.73 7.04 -18.49
C LEU A 355 -6.05 6.25 -18.44
N ARG A 356 -7.17 6.92 -18.73
CA ARG A 356 -8.47 6.27 -18.85
C ARG A 356 -8.45 5.14 -19.88
N ASP A 357 -7.94 5.40 -21.07
CA ASP A 357 -7.92 4.42 -22.15
C ASP A 357 -7.03 3.22 -21.81
N TYR A 358 -5.88 3.45 -21.19
CA TYR A 358 -5.00 2.40 -20.65
C TYR A 358 -5.75 1.51 -19.65
N ASN A 359 -6.36 2.11 -18.63
CA ASN A 359 -7.11 1.38 -17.61
C ASN A 359 -8.32 0.64 -18.19
N ARG A 360 -9.02 1.22 -19.17
CA ARG A 360 -10.17 0.59 -19.82
C ARG A 360 -9.77 -0.67 -20.58
N LYS A 361 -8.69 -0.60 -21.39
CA LYS A 361 -8.15 -1.76 -22.11
C LYS A 361 -7.78 -2.87 -21.14
N GLY A 362 -7.05 -2.54 -20.08
CA GLY A 362 -6.70 -3.51 -19.03
C GLY A 362 -7.94 -4.16 -18.41
N LYS A 363 -8.98 -3.38 -18.08
CA LYS A 363 -10.24 -3.93 -17.52
C LYS A 363 -10.99 -4.84 -18.49
N GLN A 364 -10.78 -4.66 -19.79
CA GLN A 364 -11.35 -5.49 -20.86
C GLN A 364 -10.52 -6.76 -21.11
N GLY A 365 -9.44 -6.97 -20.35
CA GLY A 365 -8.53 -8.10 -20.52
C GLY A 365 -7.63 -7.98 -21.77
N GLU A 366 -7.63 -6.81 -22.42
CA GLU A 366 -6.76 -6.56 -23.55
C GLU A 366 -5.30 -6.52 -23.10
N ARG A 367 -4.40 -6.92 -24.01
CA ARG A 367 -2.97 -6.75 -23.79
C ARG A 367 -2.63 -5.26 -23.88
N THR A 368 -1.97 -4.74 -22.86
CA THR A 368 -1.51 -3.35 -22.81
C THR A 368 0.01 -3.27 -22.84
N ASP A 369 0.53 -2.06 -23.07
CA ASP A 369 1.93 -1.73 -22.85
C ASP A 369 1.98 -0.38 -22.13
N PHE A 370 2.31 -0.42 -20.84
CA PHE A 370 2.33 0.75 -19.97
C PHE A 370 3.11 1.94 -20.57
N ALA A 371 4.30 1.67 -21.11
CA ALA A 371 5.15 2.70 -21.67
C ALA A 371 4.52 3.32 -22.92
N ARG A 372 4.01 2.49 -23.82
CA ARG A 372 3.36 2.92 -25.05
C ARG A 372 2.10 3.74 -24.76
N GLU A 373 1.21 3.21 -23.92
CA GLU A 373 -0.10 3.80 -23.70
C GLU A 373 0.01 5.16 -22.97
N LEU A 374 0.94 5.28 -22.02
CA LEU A 374 1.16 6.55 -21.34
C LEU A 374 1.91 7.57 -22.21
N GLU A 375 3.05 7.22 -22.82
CA GLU A 375 3.84 8.21 -23.58
C GLU A 375 3.24 8.57 -24.93
N CYS A 376 2.63 7.59 -25.61
CA CYS A 376 2.17 7.75 -26.99
C CYS A 376 0.65 7.78 -27.15
N GLY A 377 -0.11 7.20 -26.20
CA GLY A 377 -1.54 7.00 -26.35
C GLY A 377 -1.88 6.32 -27.70
N ALA A 378 -2.76 6.95 -28.48
CA ALA A 378 -3.22 6.43 -29.76
C ALA A 378 -2.34 6.81 -30.96
N ALA A 379 -1.25 7.58 -30.78
CA ALA A 379 -0.38 7.99 -31.88
C ALA A 379 0.37 6.77 -32.44
N GLN A 380 0.20 6.46 -33.73
CA GLN A 380 0.77 5.26 -34.38
C GLN A 380 2.30 5.35 -34.55
N ASP A 381 2.80 6.53 -34.95
CA ASP A 381 4.23 6.73 -35.25
C ASP A 381 5.08 7.15 -34.02
N CYS A 382 4.45 7.31 -32.86
CA CYS A 382 5.18 7.57 -31.62
C CYS A 382 5.90 6.30 -31.15
N GLN A 383 7.07 6.42 -30.51
CA GLN A 383 7.73 5.30 -29.82
C GLN A 383 8.03 5.74 -28.38
N PRO A 384 7.68 4.94 -27.36
CA PRO A 384 7.96 5.32 -25.98
C PRO A 384 9.47 5.36 -25.75
N ARG A 385 9.95 6.42 -25.11
CA ARG A 385 11.38 6.69 -24.91
C ARG A 385 11.78 6.65 -23.45
N TRP A 386 10.97 7.17 -22.54
CA TRP A 386 11.42 7.47 -21.18
C TRP A 386 11.12 6.35 -20.20
N LEU A 387 9.89 5.84 -20.19
CA LEU A 387 9.45 4.73 -19.34
C LEU A 387 10.27 3.46 -19.56
N PRO A 388 10.57 3.02 -20.81
CA PRO A 388 11.42 1.85 -21.02
C PRO A 388 12.84 2.05 -20.48
N ARG A 389 13.38 3.28 -20.54
CA ARG A 389 14.69 3.60 -19.97
C ARG A 389 14.66 3.63 -18.44
N LEU A 390 13.61 4.20 -17.85
CA LEU A 390 13.42 4.26 -16.40
C LEU A 390 13.31 2.85 -15.78
N ALA A 391 12.60 1.92 -16.42
CA ALA A 391 12.56 0.52 -15.99
C ALA A 391 13.72 -0.33 -16.51
N GLY A 392 14.70 0.28 -17.17
CA GLY A 392 15.83 -0.40 -17.80
C GLY A 392 17.01 -0.62 -16.85
N THR A 393 18.20 -0.74 -17.47
CA THR A 393 19.48 -0.97 -16.78
C THR A 393 20.28 0.30 -16.53
N GLU A 394 19.87 1.43 -17.09
CA GLU A 394 20.44 2.75 -16.81
C GLU A 394 20.08 3.20 -15.39
N THR A 395 20.97 3.96 -14.73
CA THR A 395 20.66 4.51 -13.41
C THR A 395 19.49 5.48 -13.52
N LEU A 396 18.56 5.46 -12.56
CA LEU A 396 17.38 6.33 -12.60
C LEU A 396 17.77 7.80 -12.71
N GLU A 397 18.81 8.20 -11.99
CA GLU A 397 19.32 9.56 -12.01
C GLU A 397 19.81 9.99 -13.41
N ASN A 398 20.51 9.12 -14.15
CA ASN A 398 20.98 9.46 -15.50
C ASN A 398 19.83 9.62 -16.48
N VAL A 399 18.85 8.70 -16.43
CA VAL A 399 17.66 8.79 -17.30
C VAL A 399 16.87 10.08 -17.02
N LEU A 400 16.69 10.43 -15.74
CA LEU A 400 15.98 11.64 -15.35
C LEU A 400 16.74 12.92 -15.71
N ARG A 401 18.08 12.92 -15.62
CA ARG A 401 18.90 14.05 -16.10
C ARG A 401 18.77 14.26 -17.60
N ASP A 402 18.75 13.17 -18.38
CA ASP A 402 18.54 13.25 -19.83
C ASP A 402 17.13 13.74 -20.18
N TYR A 403 16.13 13.28 -19.44
CA TYR A 403 14.74 13.73 -19.57
C TYR A 403 14.61 15.23 -19.26
N ALA A 404 15.19 15.69 -18.14
CA ALA A 404 15.13 17.08 -17.71
C ALA A 404 15.87 18.07 -18.64
N ARG A 405 16.69 17.57 -19.57
CA ARG A 405 17.33 18.38 -20.62
C ARG A 405 16.47 18.55 -21.86
N GLN A 406 15.37 17.80 -21.99
CA GLN A 406 14.50 17.93 -23.15
C GLN A 406 13.69 19.23 -23.09
N PRO A 407 13.54 19.95 -24.21
CA PRO A 407 12.61 21.07 -24.29
C PRO A 407 11.20 20.66 -23.87
N GLY A 408 10.59 21.44 -22.98
CA GLY A 408 9.22 21.19 -22.50
C GLY A 408 9.06 19.99 -21.57
N SER A 409 10.15 19.44 -21.02
CA SER A 409 10.09 18.40 -20.00
C SER A 409 9.40 18.88 -18.71
N LEU A 410 8.75 17.95 -18.01
CA LEU A 410 8.13 18.20 -16.70
C LEU A 410 9.17 18.55 -15.63
N LEU A 411 10.40 18.07 -15.79
CA LEU A 411 11.44 18.14 -14.77
C LEU A 411 12.57 19.07 -15.20
N ARG A 412 13.16 19.75 -14.23
CA ARG A 412 14.39 20.54 -14.38
C ARG A 412 15.39 20.15 -13.31
N VAL A 413 16.67 20.08 -13.66
CA VAL A 413 17.73 19.86 -12.67
C VAL A 413 17.85 21.11 -11.79
N THR A 414 17.90 20.92 -10.48
CA THR A 414 18.06 21.99 -9.49
C THR A 414 18.97 21.56 -8.34
N SER A 415 19.60 22.53 -7.69
CA SER A 415 20.32 22.34 -6.42
C SER A 415 19.50 22.79 -5.21
N GLU A 416 18.33 23.40 -5.45
CA GLU A 416 17.44 23.90 -4.41
C GLU A 416 16.48 22.81 -3.94
N TRP A 417 16.15 22.83 -2.65
CA TRP A 417 15.15 21.95 -2.07
C TRP A 417 13.84 22.70 -1.99
N SER A 418 12.78 22.16 -2.57
CA SER A 418 11.45 22.66 -2.28
C SER A 418 11.07 22.33 -0.82
N PRO A 419 10.11 23.05 -0.23
CA PRO A 419 9.62 22.75 1.12
C PRO A 419 9.20 21.28 1.30
N ALA A 420 8.61 20.68 0.26
CA ALA A 420 8.21 19.27 0.22
C ALA A 420 9.38 18.28 0.37
N MET A 421 10.61 18.70 0.02
CA MET A 421 11.82 17.88 0.08
C MET A 421 12.51 17.89 1.44
N VAL A 422 12.22 18.85 2.32
CA VAL A 422 12.90 18.99 3.61
C VAL A 422 12.78 17.72 4.45
N LYS A 423 11.55 17.20 4.64
CA LYS A 423 11.32 16.01 5.47
C LYS A 423 11.92 14.73 4.87
N PRO A 424 11.72 14.39 3.57
CA PRO A 424 12.40 13.25 2.95
C PRO A 424 13.93 13.30 3.10
N MET A 425 14.53 14.48 2.92
CA MET A 425 15.98 14.67 3.08
C MET A 425 16.43 14.51 4.53
N ALA A 426 15.67 15.04 5.48
CA ALA A 426 15.92 14.87 6.90
C ALA A 426 15.88 13.40 7.32
N PHE A 427 14.85 12.64 6.93
CA PHE A 427 14.77 11.21 7.23
C PHE A 427 15.91 10.43 6.60
N ARG A 428 16.21 10.68 5.31
CA ARG A 428 17.33 10.04 4.63
C ARG A 428 18.65 10.30 5.33
N HIS A 429 18.86 11.53 5.79
CA HIS A 429 20.05 11.92 6.53
C HIS A 429 20.16 11.19 7.87
N ILE A 430 19.06 11.08 8.63
CA ILE A 430 19.03 10.29 9.87
C ILE A 430 19.28 8.81 9.58
N GLU A 431 18.74 8.23 8.51
CA GLU A 431 19.05 6.85 8.11
C GLU A 431 20.56 6.66 7.87
N GLN A 432 21.21 7.59 7.18
CA GLN A 432 22.65 7.51 6.92
C GLN A 432 23.47 7.58 8.22
N LEU A 433 23.13 8.50 9.11
CA LEU A 433 23.76 8.61 10.43
C LEU A 433 23.51 7.35 11.28
N MET A 434 22.30 6.81 11.25
CA MET A 434 21.95 5.60 11.97
C MET A 434 22.71 4.38 11.43
N ARG A 435 22.89 4.27 10.10
CA ARG A 435 23.75 3.22 9.52
C ARG A 435 25.18 3.32 10.02
N ALA A 436 25.71 4.53 10.14
CA ALA A 436 27.06 4.73 10.68
C ALA A 436 27.13 4.30 12.16
N ASP A 437 26.12 4.64 12.96
CA ASP A 437 26.11 4.36 14.41
C ASP A 437 25.70 2.92 14.78
N CYS A 438 24.96 2.23 13.90
CA CYS A 438 24.34 0.93 14.15
C CYS A 438 24.87 -0.20 13.25
N ASN A 439 26.12 -0.10 12.78
CA ASN A 439 26.78 -1.11 11.93
C ASN A 439 25.97 -1.47 10.66
N GLY A 440 25.45 -0.45 9.98
CA GLY A 440 24.71 -0.56 8.73
C GLY A 440 23.20 -0.81 8.87
N ALA A 441 22.72 -1.05 10.09
CA ALA A 441 21.29 -1.25 10.36
C ALA A 441 20.54 0.08 10.57
N VAL A 442 19.22 0.06 10.35
CA VAL A 442 18.30 1.20 10.55
C VAL A 442 17.04 0.68 11.23
N SER A 443 16.55 1.38 12.25
CA SER A 443 15.28 1.12 12.92
C SER A 443 14.74 2.44 13.48
N MET A 444 13.77 3.05 12.78
CA MET A 444 13.17 4.31 13.21
C MET A 444 11.71 4.41 12.76
N TYR A 445 10.92 5.14 13.53
CA TYR A 445 9.60 5.62 13.14
C TYR A 445 9.73 7.04 12.58
N GLN A 446 9.12 7.28 11.42
CA GLN A 446 9.03 8.61 10.81
C GLN A 446 7.77 9.30 11.35
N GLU A 447 7.92 10.42 12.06
CA GLU A 447 6.82 11.21 12.61
C GLU A 447 6.68 12.54 11.86
N ALA A 448 5.57 13.26 12.03
CA ALA A 448 5.32 14.49 11.27
C ALA A 448 6.43 15.57 11.40
N ALA A 449 7.07 15.67 12.57
CA ALA A 449 8.10 16.65 12.88
C ALA A 449 9.31 16.05 13.62
N ALA A 450 9.46 14.72 13.61
CA ALA A 450 10.52 14.04 14.35
C ALA A 450 10.91 12.69 13.73
N ALA A 451 12.09 12.20 14.10
CA ALA A 451 12.46 10.79 13.91
C ALA A 451 12.61 10.12 15.28
N ARG A 452 11.76 9.13 15.58
CA ARG A 452 11.86 8.32 16.79
C ARG A 452 12.69 7.08 16.50
N ILE A 453 13.76 6.87 17.25
CA ILE A 453 14.57 5.66 17.16
C ILE A 453 13.76 4.49 17.71
N ALA A 454 13.50 3.49 16.88
CA ALA A 454 12.73 2.32 17.27
C ALA A 454 13.63 1.33 18.03
N PRO A 455 13.05 0.41 18.84
CA PRO A 455 13.78 -0.76 19.32
C PRO A 455 14.46 -1.48 18.15
N GLY A 456 15.67 -2.01 18.36
CA GLY A 456 16.36 -2.72 17.29
C GLY A 456 17.85 -2.90 17.50
N PRO A 457 18.68 -2.66 16.47
CA PRO A 457 20.10 -2.98 16.48
C PRO A 457 20.82 -2.24 17.62
N LYS A 458 21.88 -2.86 18.14
CA LYS A 458 22.77 -2.18 19.09
C LYS A 458 23.52 -1.08 18.35
N CYS A 459 23.25 0.16 18.71
CA CYS A 459 23.92 1.34 18.17
C CYS A 459 24.93 1.90 19.18
N GLY A 460 25.89 2.68 18.71
CA GLY A 460 26.91 3.32 19.55
C GLY A 460 26.31 4.39 20.46
N VAL A 461 25.64 5.38 19.88
CA VAL A 461 25.09 6.56 20.56
C VAL A 461 23.57 6.52 20.61
N LEU A 462 22.91 6.17 19.50
CA LEU A 462 21.46 6.14 19.40
C LEU A 462 20.87 5.05 20.31
N ARG A 463 19.74 5.36 20.93
CA ARG A 463 18.99 4.45 21.82
C ARG A 463 17.53 4.45 21.42
N ALA A 464 16.85 3.33 21.66
CA ALA A 464 15.41 3.24 21.48
C ALA A 464 14.70 4.38 22.24
N ASP A 465 13.60 4.86 21.65
CA ASP A 465 12.75 5.95 22.14
C ASP A 465 13.37 7.35 22.12
N MET A 466 14.63 7.51 21.70
CA MET A 466 15.17 8.84 21.38
C MET A 466 14.34 9.47 20.26
N VAL A 467 13.87 10.71 20.46
CA VAL A 467 13.10 11.47 19.47
C VAL A 467 13.94 12.64 18.97
N VAL A 468 14.46 12.52 17.75
CA VAL A 468 15.30 13.54 17.10
C VAL A 468 14.41 14.60 16.45
N VAL A 469 14.66 15.87 16.77
CA VAL A 469 13.89 17.02 16.25
C VAL A 469 14.77 18.12 15.64
N ARG A 470 16.07 18.14 15.97
CA ARG A 470 17.02 19.16 15.50
C ARG A 470 18.34 18.53 15.02
N ALA A 471 19.05 19.23 14.15
CA ALA A 471 20.44 18.93 13.79
C ALA A 471 21.25 20.22 13.73
N GLU A 472 22.45 20.23 14.34
CA GLU A 472 23.30 21.42 14.45
C GLU A 472 22.53 22.66 14.95
N ALA A 473 21.70 22.47 15.98
CA ALA A 473 20.82 23.48 16.57
C ALA A 473 19.74 24.08 15.63
N LEU A 474 19.52 23.52 14.43
CA LEU A 474 18.45 23.95 13.53
C LEU A 474 17.28 22.95 13.54
N PRO A 475 16.02 23.38 13.31
CA PRO A 475 14.86 22.51 13.21
C PRO A 475 15.00 21.53 12.04
N LEU A 476 15.13 20.23 12.34
CA LEU A 476 15.56 19.25 11.33
C LEU A 476 14.50 19.02 10.23
N PHE A 477 13.22 19.06 10.59
CA PHE A 477 12.11 18.71 9.70
C PHE A 477 11.38 19.92 9.09
N GLU A 478 11.84 21.13 9.41
CA GLU A 478 11.25 22.39 8.95
C GLU A 478 12.25 23.26 8.17
N ASP A 479 13.57 23.02 8.35
CA ASP A 479 14.62 23.82 7.73
C ASP A 479 15.62 22.95 6.95
N ALA A 480 15.69 23.16 5.63
CA ALA A 480 16.71 22.55 4.77
C ALA A 480 18.15 22.84 5.22
N GLY A 481 18.36 23.98 5.88
CA GLY A 481 19.62 24.39 6.49
C GLY A 481 20.11 23.41 7.56
N ALA A 482 19.21 22.74 8.29
CA ALA A 482 19.58 21.79 9.33
C ALA A 482 20.34 20.58 8.78
N VAL A 483 19.82 19.95 7.73
CA VAL A 483 20.49 18.82 7.07
C VAL A 483 21.81 19.28 6.44
N LYS A 484 21.82 20.42 5.75
CA LYS A 484 23.04 20.98 5.13
C LYS A 484 24.12 21.27 6.17
N ALA A 485 23.75 21.86 7.31
CA ALA A 485 24.66 22.14 8.41
C ALA A 485 25.23 20.85 9.01
N SER A 486 24.38 19.84 9.20
CA SER A 486 24.79 18.53 9.73
C SER A 486 25.75 17.81 8.79
N VAL A 487 25.48 17.81 7.48
CA VAL A 487 26.40 17.24 6.48
C VAL A 487 27.72 18.00 6.42
N LYS A 488 27.69 19.32 6.50
CA LYS A 488 28.91 20.13 6.60
C LYS A 488 29.71 19.80 7.86
N ALA A 489 29.06 19.67 9.02
CA ALA A 489 29.70 19.26 10.26
C ALA A 489 30.32 17.85 10.15
N CYS A 490 29.65 16.92 9.49
CA CYS A 490 30.20 15.61 9.18
C CYS A 490 31.47 15.69 8.32
N GLN A 491 31.49 16.52 7.29
CA GLN A 491 32.63 16.70 6.39
C GLN A 491 33.82 17.37 7.08
N GLU A 492 33.57 18.39 7.91
CA GLU A 492 34.62 19.18 8.56
C GLU A 492 35.15 18.55 9.86
N LYS A 493 34.27 17.89 10.63
CA LYS A 493 34.56 17.46 12.01
C LYS A 493 34.45 15.93 12.20
N GLY A 494 33.98 15.20 11.18
CA GLY A 494 33.72 13.76 11.26
C GLY A 494 32.52 13.38 12.14
N LYS A 495 31.79 14.37 12.68
CA LYS A 495 30.68 14.19 13.62
C LYS A 495 29.64 15.30 13.49
N THR A 496 28.42 15.02 13.90
CA THR A 496 27.31 15.98 13.96
C THR A 496 26.52 15.84 15.27
N VAL A 497 25.83 16.91 15.67
CA VAL A 497 25.01 16.98 16.86
C VAL A 497 23.53 16.94 16.47
N LEU A 498 22.81 15.95 17.00
CA LEU A 498 21.36 15.84 16.93
C LEU A 498 20.76 16.37 18.24
N GLY A 499 19.77 17.24 18.15
CA GLY A 499 18.98 17.70 19.30
C GLY A 499 17.73 16.85 19.46
N LEU A 500 17.45 16.45 20.70
CA LEU A 500 16.35 15.58 21.07
C LEU A 500 15.16 16.38 21.62
N GLN A 501 13.97 15.78 21.56
CA GLN A 501 12.72 16.41 22.01
C GLN A 501 12.72 16.74 23.51
N ASP A 502 13.47 15.98 24.32
CA ASP A 502 13.64 16.21 25.76
C ASP A 502 14.60 17.37 26.09
N GLY A 503 15.13 18.06 25.07
CA GLY A 503 16.09 19.15 25.21
C GLY A 503 17.55 18.70 25.29
N SER A 504 17.83 17.40 25.39
CA SER A 504 19.18 16.86 25.36
C SER A 504 19.75 16.78 23.93
N SER A 505 20.99 16.31 23.80
CA SER A 505 21.64 16.15 22.49
C SER A 505 22.47 14.89 22.41
N ALA A 506 22.61 14.37 21.19
CA ALA A 506 23.43 13.22 20.85
C ALA A 506 24.48 13.64 19.82
N THR A 507 25.75 13.36 20.09
CA THR A 507 26.83 13.59 19.11
C THR A 507 27.14 12.28 18.39
N LEU A 508 26.91 12.22 17.09
CA LEU A 508 27.11 11.03 16.27
C LEU A 508 28.34 11.18 15.38
N ALA A 509 29.14 10.11 15.30
CA ALA A 509 30.13 9.99 14.25
C ALA A 509 29.42 9.74 12.91
N CYS A 510 29.88 10.40 11.84
CA CYS A 510 29.18 10.32 10.55
C CYS A 510 29.57 9.09 9.71
N GLY A 511 30.58 8.33 10.12
CA GLY A 511 31.09 7.20 9.34
C GLY A 511 31.62 7.60 7.96
N GLN A 512 31.80 6.63 7.06
CA GLN A 512 32.15 6.93 5.67
C GLN A 512 30.88 7.27 4.86
N SER A 513 30.88 8.46 4.26
CA SER A 513 29.89 9.01 3.31
C SER A 513 28.46 9.25 3.82
N VAL A 514 28.29 10.18 4.75
CA VAL A 514 27.06 11.00 4.75
C VAL A 514 27.17 11.95 3.57
N SER A 515 26.40 11.71 2.52
CA SER A 515 26.37 12.55 1.33
C SER A 515 24.93 12.69 0.84
N LEU A 516 24.57 13.92 0.49
CA LEU A 516 23.31 14.25 -0.16
C LEU A 516 23.53 14.21 -1.68
N PRO A 517 22.50 13.88 -2.47
CA PRO A 517 22.57 14.08 -3.91
C PRO A 517 23.00 15.51 -4.23
N ALA A 518 23.96 15.66 -5.14
CA ALA A 518 24.42 16.98 -5.58
C ALA A 518 23.36 17.71 -6.43
N GLN A 519 22.41 16.95 -6.98
CA GLN A 519 21.37 17.44 -7.89
C GLN A 519 20.03 16.79 -7.54
N PHE A 520 18.98 17.58 -7.71
CA PHE A 520 17.58 17.21 -7.53
C PHE A 520 16.80 17.57 -8.79
N PHE A 521 15.55 17.14 -8.82
CA PHE A 521 14.61 17.45 -9.90
C PHE A 521 13.51 18.34 -9.35
N GLY A 522 13.47 19.59 -9.83
CA GLY A 522 12.32 20.47 -9.66
C GLY A 522 11.29 20.16 -10.74
N VAL A 523 10.03 20.45 -10.47
CA VAL A 523 8.92 20.29 -11.43
C VAL A 523 8.56 21.64 -12.03
N ASP A 524 8.40 21.68 -13.35
CA ASP A 524 7.90 22.85 -14.06
C ASP A 524 6.40 23.07 -13.75
N PRO A 525 6.00 24.24 -13.21
CA PRO A 525 4.62 24.47 -12.78
C PRO A 525 3.60 24.39 -13.93
N GLU A 526 3.93 24.89 -15.12
CA GLU A 526 3.00 24.89 -16.26
C GLU A 526 2.80 23.46 -16.78
N ARG A 527 3.88 22.68 -16.84
CA ARG A 527 3.81 21.26 -17.22
C ARG A 527 3.08 20.43 -16.19
N ALA A 528 3.24 20.72 -14.89
CA ALA A 528 2.43 20.07 -13.85
C ALA A 528 0.94 20.39 -14.03
N GLN A 529 0.56 21.65 -14.23
CA GLN A 529 -0.83 22.02 -14.47
C GLN A 529 -1.44 21.35 -15.71
N ALA A 530 -0.63 21.09 -16.74
CA ALA A 530 -1.09 20.36 -17.93
C ALA A 530 -1.49 18.91 -17.63
N LEU A 531 -0.95 18.29 -16.58
CA LEU A 531 -1.34 16.93 -16.14
C LEU A 531 -2.75 16.88 -15.53
N LEU A 532 -3.31 18.02 -15.12
CA LEU A 532 -4.66 18.12 -14.57
C LEU A 532 -5.75 18.17 -15.66
N LYS A 533 -5.36 18.16 -16.95
CA LYS A 533 -6.26 18.33 -18.11
C LYS A 533 -6.52 17.03 -18.87
#